data_AF-A0A168EKG7-F1
#
_entry.id   AF-A0A168EKG7-F1
#
_cell.length_a   1.000
_cell.length_b   1.000
_cell.length_c   1.000
_cell.angle_alpha   90.00
_cell.angle_beta   90.00
_cell.angle_gamma   90.00
#
_symmetry.space_group_name_H-M   'P 1'
#
loop_
_entity.id
_entity.type
_entity.pdbx_description
1 polymer ?
#
loop_
_entity_poly.entity_id
_entity_poly.type
_entity_poly.pdbx_seq_one_letter_code
_entity_poly.pdbx_strand_id
1 'polypeptide(L)'
;MNERCLEMQKNRSSSTSKTDDGRPLKKAKKSSCPFRDHKRIQLLRDISVTEVADIESLILSGKKQNACPYYAARTAISDAQLIVVPYATLLKKSTRESCGLKLHNNVIIIDEAHNLLDAISSLHTICIWGHQISQVHWQLLQYHQRYNACLSAKNVLPIKQLLFFLSCLMKSLGMHGKPSEHNHQVGLEVECKGDEKMYECSKFWVEAGFDHINIHALVEFCEKTKLPQKLLNFKPVTAEVTPIGAFKTFIGKLQSDRVQKDCAPIGETDWKGPSLMPILEFMRCLRNSDQDGRVLCVKKVLPSGGYLKYLLLNPGALFKDFVNEPRAVIVAGGTMQPNSEFRFQLFGAAGSAQSRIMTFS
;
A
#
# COMPACT_ATOMS: atom_id res chain seq x y z
N MET A 1 10.85 1.27 2.54
CA MET A 1 11.76 0.56 3.46
C MET A 1 11.16 -0.81 3.74
N ASN A 2 11.90 -1.90 3.49
CA ASN A 2 11.37 -3.26 3.62
C ASN A 2 11.39 -3.75 5.08
N GLU A 3 10.67 -4.83 5.37
CA GLU A 3 10.51 -5.39 6.72
C GLU A 3 11.84 -5.83 7.33
N ARG A 4 12.73 -6.43 6.53
CA ARG A 4 14.08 -6.81 6.96
C ARG A 4 14.89 -5.61 7.46
N CYS A 5 14.80 -4.47 6.80
CA CYS A 5 15.42 -3.22 7.26
C CYS A 5 14.82 -2.74 8.58
N LEU A 6 13.53 -2.94 8.82
CA LEU A 6 12.87 -2.57 10.08
C LEU A 6 13.25 -3.52 11.22
N GLU A 7 13.41 -4.82 10.95
CA GLU A 7 13.88 -5.82 11.91
C GLU A 7 15.31 -5.56 12.37
N MET A 8 16.24 -5.34 11.43
CA MET A 8 17.63 -4.96 11.74
C MET A 8 17.74 -3.64 12.53
N GLN A 9 16.70 -2.81 12.54
CA GLN A 9 16.66 -1.59 13.35
C GLN A 9 16.17 -1.84 14.78
N LYS A 10 15.38 -2.89 14.98
CA LYS A 10 14.82 -3.28 16.29
C LYS A 10 15.81 -4.11 17.11
N ASN A 11 16.68 -4.89 16.46
CA ASN A 11 17.72 -5.69 17.12
C ASN A 11 18.87 -4.80 17.64
N ARG A 12 18.59 -3.92 18.59
CA ARG A 12 19.60 -3.13 19.31
C ARG A 12 20.17 -4.00 20.43
N SER A 13 21.22 -4.77 20.15
CA SER A 13 21.94 -5.49 21.20
C SER A 13 22.68 -4.49 22.10
N SER A 14 22.17 -4.21 23.29
CA SER A 14 22.94 -3.55 24.35
C SER A 14 23.80 -4.61 25.06
N SER A 15 24.94 -4.96 24.47
CA SER A 15 25.95 -5.75 25.20
C SER A 15 26.74 -4.81 26.10
N THR A 16 26.44 -4.83 27.40
CA THR A 16 27.19 -4.11 28.43
C THR A 16 28.56 -4.77 28.62
N SER A 17 29.64 -4.16 28.13
CA SER A 17 31.00 -4.56 28.52
C SER A 17 31.42 -3.75 29.76
N LYS A 18 31.74 -4.42 30.87
CA LYS A 18 32.33 -3.80 32.07
C LYS A 18 33.83 -3.59 31.84
N THR A 19 34.39 -2.49 32.36
CA THR A 19 35.85 -2.40 32.61
C THR A 19 36.20 -3.16 33.88
N ASP A 20 37.49 -3.43 34.06
CA ASP A 20 38.05 -4.04 35.28
C ASP A 20 37.64 -3.26 36.55
N ASP A 21 37.49 -1.93 36.46
CA ASP A 21 37.06 -1.06 37.56
C ASP A 21 35.54 -0.89 37.72
N GLY A 22 34.72 -1.77 37.15
CA GLY A 22 33.26 -1.80 37.39
C GLY A 22 32.45 -0.60 36.89
N ARG A 23 33.05 0.37 36.18
CA ARG A 23 32.34 1.52 35.60
C ARG A 23 31.67 1.13 34.26
N PRO A 24 30.39 1.48 34.04
CA PRO A 24 29.72 1.19 32.78
C PRO A 24 30.21 2.13 31.67
N LEU A 25 30.94 1.62 30.68
CA LEU A 25 31.17 2.38 29.44
C LEU A 25 29.88 2.42 28.61
N LYS A 26 29.30 3.61 28.46
CA LYS A 26 28.31 3.89 27.41
C LYS A 26 29.00 3.82 26.04
N LYS A 27 29.07 2.63 25.43
CA LYS A 27 29.43 2.54 24.00
C LYS A 27 28.28 3.09 23.15
N ALA A 28 28.66 3.82 22.09
CA ALA A 28 27.73 4.38 21.12
C ALA A 28 26.78 3.29 20.58
N LYS A 29 25.50 3.63 20.46
CA LYS A 29 24.44 2.76 19.93
C LYS A 29 24.79 2.33 18.50
N LYS A 30 25.42 1.17 18.30
CA LYS A 30 25.62 0.61 16.96
C LYS A 30 24.28 0.14 16.42
N SER A 31 23.87 0.66 15.26
CA SER A 31 22.72 0.12 14.55
C SER A 31 23.04 -1.32 14.11
N SER A 32 22.08 -2.25 14.18
CA SER A 32 22.33 -3.66 13.86
C SER A 32 22.55 -3.91 12.35
N CYS A 33 22.32 -2.92 11.49
CA CYS A 33 22.61 -3.03 10.06
C CYS A 33 24.07 -2.65 9.77
N PRO A 34 24.90 -3.53 9.19
CA PRO A 34 26.32 -3.26 8.93
C PRO A 34 26.55 -2.14 7.91
N PHE A 35 25.59 -1.88 7.03
CA PHE A 35 25.66 -0.83 6.00
C PHE A 35 25.13 0.54 6.47
N ARG A 36 24.60 0.62 7.70
CA ARG A 36 23.99 1.84 8.24
C ARG A 36 24.96 2.60 9.17
N ASP A 37 26.16 2.82 8.65
CA ASP A 37 27.11 3.74 9.26
C ASP A 37 26.97 5.14 8.65
N HIS A 38 26.85 6.16 9.49
CA HIS A 38 26.53 7.52 9.04
C HIS A 38 27.64 8.12 8.18
N LYS A 39 28.91 7.91 8.54
CA LYS A 39 30.06 8.46 7.80
C LYS A 39 30.19 7.80 6.44
N ARG A 40 30.02 6.47 6.38
CA ARG A 40 30.09 5.71 5.11
C ARG A 40 28.93 6.07 4.18
N ILE A 41 27.74 6.31 4.72
CA ILE A 41 26.58 6.79 3.94
C ILE A 41 26.85 8.18 3.35
N GLN A 42 27.45 9.09 4.12
CA GLN A 42 27.81 10.43 3.63
C GLN A 42 28.83 10.35 2.48
N LEU A 43 29.87 9.54 2.63
CA LEU A 43 30.85 9.36 1.55
C LEU A 43 30.20 8.81 0.26
N LEU A 44 29.33 7.80 0.39
CA LEU A 44 28.62 7.25 -0.77
C LEU A 44 27.66 8.27 -1.39
N ARG A 45 27.04 9.12 -0.57
CA ARG A 45 26.17 10.22 -1.01
C ARG A 45 26.96 11.21 -1.86
N ASP A 46 28.13 11.65 -1.39
CA ASP A 46 28.95 12.62 -2.12
C ASP A 46 29.38 12.08 -3.48
N ILE A 47 29.73 10.78 -3.53
CA ILE A 47 30.02 10.08 -4.79
C ILE A 47 28.80 10.06 -5.70
N SER A 48 27.61 9.78 -5.18
CA SER A 48 26.38 9.72 -5.99
C SER A 48 25.93 11.07 -6.56
N VAL A 49 26.35 12.18 -5.96
CA VAL A 49 26.04 13.54 -6.45
C VAL A 49 27.11 14.02 -7.43
N THR A 50 28.36 13.56 -7.26
CA THR A 50 29.49 13.98 -8.10
C THR A 50 29.55 13.20 -9.42
N GLU A 51 29.28 11.90 -9.38
CA GLU A 51 29.29 11.02 -10.54
C GLU A 51 27.85 10.69 -10.96
N VAL A 52 27.59 10.71 -12.27
CA VAL A 52 26.32 10.22 -12.81
C VAL A 52 26.31 8.70 -12.67
N ALA A 53 25.65 8.21 -11.61
CA ALA A 53 25.53 6.79 -11.31
C ALA A 53 24.07 6.34 -11.47
N ASP A 54 23.88 5.22 -12.17
CA ASP A 54 22.61 4.48 -12.14
C ASP A 54 22.45 3.71 -10.82
N ILE A 55 21.31 3.04 -10.67
CA ILE A 55 20.97 2.30 -9.44
C ILE A 55 21.98 1.17 -9.21
N GLU A 56 22.35 0.47 -10.28
CA GLU A 56 23.26 -0.66 -10.30
C GLU A 56 24.67 -0.25 -9.87
N SER A 57 25.19 0.85 -10.43
CA SER A 57 26.49 1.42 -10.10
C SER A 57 26.52 1.90 -8.66
N LEU A 58 25.47 2.54 -8.17
CA LEU A 58 25.39 2.97 -6.78
C LEU A 58 25.37 1.77 -5.81
N ILE A 59 24.73 0.67 -6.18
CA ILE A 59 24.75 -0.57 -5.40
C ILE A 59 26.16 -1.15 -5.34
N LEU A 60 26.89 -1.18 -6.47
CA LEU A 60 28.27 -1.65 -6.52
C LEU A 60 29.20 -0.80 -5.65
N SER A 61 29.09 0.53 -5.75
CA SER A 61 29.85 1.48 -4.93
C SER A 61 29.53 1.33 -3.45
N GLY A 62 28.25 1.14 -3.10
CA GLY A 62 27.84 0.90 -1.70
C GLY A 62 28.36 -0.41 -1.12
N LYS A 63 28.44 -1.48 -1.93
CA LYS A 63 29.08 -2.74 -1.52
C LYS A 63 30.58 -2.54 -1.25
N LYS A 64 31.31 -1.88 -2.14
CA LYS A 64 32.75 -1.59 -1.97
C LYS A 64 33.02 -0.76 -0.71
N GLN A 65 32.15 0.22 -0.45
CA GLN A 65 32.30 1.14 0.67
C GLN A 65 31.59 0.67 1.95
N ASN A 66 30.96 -0.51 1.99
CA ASN A 66 30.04 -0.97 3.04
C ASN A 66 29.09 0.14 3.54
N ALA A 67 28.49 0.86 2.60
CA ALA A 67 27.51 1.92 2.84
C ALA A 67 26.17 1.54 2.20
N CYS A 68 25.05 1.94 2.81
CA CYS A 68 23.72 1.61 2.31
C CYS A 68 23.33 2.53 1.14
N PRO A 69 23.18 2.01 -0.11
CA PRO A 69 22.81 2.80 -1.28
C PRO A 69 21.48 3.54 -1.10
N TYR A 70 20.48 2.85 -0.51
CA TYR A 70 19.16 3.41 -0.27
C TYR A 70 19.19 4.68 0.59
N TYR A 71 19.98 4.67 1.68
CA TYR A 71 20.08 5.84 2.54
C TYR A 71 20.94 6.93 1.90
N ALA A 72 22.01 6.56 1.18
CA ALA A 72 22.87 7.51 0.48
C ALA A 72 22.08 8.30 -0.59
N ALA A 73 21.37 7.60 -1.49
CA ALA A 73 20.52 8.22 -2.52
C ALA A 73 19.46 9.14 -1.90
N ARG A 74 18.83 8.70 -0.81
CA ARG A 74 17.81 9.50 -0.12
C ARG A 74 18.38 10.77 0.52
N THR A 75 19.60 10.71 1.07
CA THR A 75 20.28 11.91 1.59
C THR A 75 20.82 12.81 0.47
N ALA A 76 21.05 12.28 -0.72
CA ALA A 76 21.51 13.04 -1.88
C ALA A 76 20.41 13.94 -2.46
N ILE A 77 19.13 13.62 -2.25
CA ILE A 77 17.97 14.35 -2.78
C ILE A 77 18.02 15.87 -2.50
N SER A 78 18.53 16.30 -1.34
CA SER A 78 18.58 17.73 -1.00
C SER A 78 19.60 18.52 -1.83
N ASP A 79 20.62 17.84 -2.36
CA ASP A 79 21.75 18.45 -3.06
C ASP A 79 21.69 18.13 -4.57
N ALA A 80 20.77 17.25 -4.98
CA ALA A 80 20.58 16.85 -6.36
C ALA A 80 19.82 17.91 -7.15
N GLN A 81 20.31 18.19 -8.37
CA GLN A 81 19.65 19.10 -9.32
C GLN A 81 18.62 18.38 -10.20
N LEU A 82 18.85 17.09 -10.48
CA LEU A 82 17.96 16.23 -11.24
C LEU A 82 17.68 14.97 -10.42
N ILE A 83 16.40 14.62 -10.28
CA ILE A 83 15.96 13.45 -9.54
C ILE A 83 15.05 12.63 -10.45
N VAL A 84 15.49 11.42 -10.79
CA VAL A 84 14.70 10.48 -11.59
C VAL A 84 13.99 9.51 -10.65
N VAL A 85 12.66 9.44 -10.75
CA VAL A 85 11.83 8.58 -9.90
C VAL A 85 10.71 7.91 -10.70
N PRO A 86 10.29 6.69 -10.32
CA PRO A 86 9.11 6.06 -10.91
C PRO A 86 7.83 6.87 -10.60
N TYR A 87 6.81 6.73 -11.46
CA TYR A 87 5.49 7.34 -11.27
C TYR A 87 4.90 7.09 -9.88
N ALA A 88 4.99 5.86 -9.38
CA ALA A 88 4.47 5.50 -8.05
C ALA A 88 5.07 6.34 -6.90
N THR A 89 6.36 6.69 -7.00
CA THR A 89 7.05 7.51 -5.99
C THR A 89 6.63 8.97 -6.09
N LEU A 90 6.41 9.47 -7.31
CA LEU A 90 6.02 10.85 -7.56
C LEU A 90 4.54 11.08 -7.21
N LEU A 91 3.63 10.24 -7.73
CA LEU A 91 2.18 10.41 -7.66
C LEU A 91 1.61 10.11 -6.26
N LYS A 92 2.13 9.08 -5.58
CA LYS A 92 1.67 8.74 -4.23
C LYS A 92 2.24 9.71 -3.19
N LYS A 93 1.41 10.64 -2.71
CA LYS A 93 1.78 11.69 -1.73
C LYS A 93 2.59 11.17 -0.54
N SER A 94 2.15 10.09 0.10
CA SER A 94 2.85 9.51 1.26
C SER A 94 4.28 9.04 0.93
N THR A 95 4.48 8.47 -0.27
CA THR A 95 5.79 8.00 -0.73
C THR A 95 6.66 9.20 -1.11
N ARG A 96 6.10 10.18 -1.81
CA ARG A 96 6.76 11.43 -2.20
C ARG A 96 7.31 12.18 -0.99
N GLU A 97 6.44 12.46 -0.01
CA GLU A 97 6.81 13.13 1.24
C GLU A 97 7.80 12.31 2.05
N SER A 98 7.57 10.99 2.13
CA SER A 98 8.52 10.11 2.78
C SER A 98 9.88 10.17 2.11
N CYS A 99 10.00 10.27 0.79
CA CYS A 99 11.29 10.39 0.12
C CYS A 99 11.94 11.77 0.28
N GLY A 100 11.21 12.79 0.73
CA GLY A 100 11.71 14.16 0.83
C GLY A 100 11.59 14.95 -0.49
N LEU A 101 10.80 14.44 -1.43
CA LEU A 101 10.54 15.11 -2.70
C LEU A 101 9.50 16.22 -2.48
N LYS A 102 9.79 17.43 -2.96
CA LYS A 102 8.91 18.59 -2.87
C LYS A 102 8.41 18.94 -4.27
N LEU A 103 7.12 19.23 -4.43
CA LEU A 103 6.60 19.75 -5.69
C LEU A 103 6.85 21.27 -5.79
N HIS A 104 6.68 21.98 -4.65
CA HIS A 104 6.83 23.42 -4.58
C HIS A 104 8.16 23.91 -5.16
N ASN A 105 8.07 24.90 -6.05
CA ASN A 105 9.19 25.57 -6.71
C ASN A 105 10.10 24.67 -7.57
N ASN A 106 9.64 23.47 -7.95
CA ASN A 106 10.37 22.56 -8.84
C ASN A 106 9.72 22.47 -10.22
N VAL A 107 10.47 22.00 -11.21
CA VAL A 107 9.96 21.62 -12.54
C VAL A 107 9.78 20.11 -12.55
N ILE A 108 8.60 19.64 -12.94
CA ILE A 108 8.28 18.22 -12.99
C ILE A 108 8.21 17.81 -14.45
N ILE A 109 8.99 16.81 -14.83
CA ILE A 109 8.98 16.23 -16.18
C ILE A 109 8.41 14.83 -16.06
N ILE A 110 7.29 14.59 -16.75
CA ILE A 110 6.67 13.27 -16.86
C ILE A 110 6.97 12.78 -18.27
N ASP A 111 7.90 11.82 -18.33
CA ASP A 111 8.23 11.11 -19.56
C ASP A 111 7.23 9.98 -19.82
N GLU A 112 7.02 9.62 -21.08
CA GLU A 112 6.02 8.66 -21.56
C GLU A 112 4.62 8.82 -20.96
N ALA A 113 4.19 10.07 -20.86
CA ALA A 113 2.97 10.44 -20.15
C ALA A 113 1.67 9.94 -20.79
N HIS A 114 1.73 9.32 -21.97
CA HIS A 114 0.60 8.58 -22.52
C HIS A 114 0.13 7.47 -21.54
N ASN A 115 1.02 6.96 -20.68
CA ASN A 115 0.69 5.99 -19.62
C ASN A 115 0.25 6.63 -18.30
N LEU A 116 0.27 7.96 -18.18
CA LEU A 116 0.10 8.63 -16.88
C LEU A 116 -1.30 8.43 -16.30
N LEU A 117 -2.35 8.52 -17.12
CA LEU A 117 -3.73 8.35 -16.65
C LEU A 117 -3.97 6.93 -16.13
N ASP A 118 -3.48 5.92 -16.86
CA ASP A 118 -3.54 4.52 -16.46
C ASP A 118 -2.73 4.26 -15.19
N ALA A 119 -1.56 4.89 -15.06
CA ALA A 119 -0.74 4.82 -13.86
C ALA A 119 -1.44 5.45 -12.64
N ILE A 120 -2.08 6.61 -12.78
CA ILE A 120 -2.86 7.22 -11.70
C ILE A 120 -4.03 6.31 -11.30
N SER A 121 -4.80 5.85 -12.29
CA SER A 121 -5.95 4.99 -12.07
C SER A 121 -5.56 3.68 -11.38
N SER A 122 -4.48 3.03 -11.81
CA SER A 122 -3.99 1.79 -11.21
C SER A 122 -3.42 1.98 -9.80
N LEU A 123 -2.71 3.08 -9.52
CA LEU A 123 -2.16 3.38 -8.19
C LEU A 123 -3.22 3.66 -7.13
N HIS A 124 -4.38 4.16 -7.55
CA HIS A 124 -5.49 4.57 -6.67
C HIS A 124 -6.70 3.63 -6.75
N THR A 125 -6.62 2.58 -7.56
CA THR A 125 -7.55 1.46 -7.58
C THR A 125 -7.04 0.39 -6.63
N ILE A 126 -7.91 -0.06 -5.72
CA ILE A 126 -7.57 -1.11 -4.74
C ILE A 126 -8.64 -2.19 -4.77
N CYS A 127 -8.20 -3.44 -4.82
CA CYS A 127 -9.06 -4.62 -4.80
C CYS A 127 -8.77 -5.43 -3.54
N ILE A 128 -9.83 -5.79 -2.81
CA ILE A 128 -9.76 -6.64 -1.62
C ILE A 128 -10.69 -7.84 -1.81
N TRP A 129 -10.15 -9.03 -1.59
CA TRP A 129 -10.87 -10.29 -1.78
C TRP A 129 -11.52 -10.77 -0.48
N GLY A 130 -12.62 -11.52 -0.58
CA GLY A 130 -13.36 -12.05 0.56
C GLY A 130 -12.50 -12.88 1.51
N HIS A 131 -11.60 -13.71 0.98
CA HIS A 131 -10.63 -14.46 1.79
C HIS A 131 -9.66 -13.55 2.56
N GLN A 132 -9.23 -12.43 1.97
CA GLN A 132 -8.35 -11.46 2.65
C GLN A 132 -9.09 -10.77 3.80
N ILE A 133 -10.34 -10.32 3.56
CA ILE A 133 -11.18 -9.69 4.58
C ILE A 133 -11.39 -10.67 5.75
N SER A 134 -11.72 -11.93 5.44
CA SER A 134 -11.93 -12.99 6.44
C SER A 134 -10.69 -13.28 7.27
N GLN A 135 -9.53 -13.34 6.61
CA GLN A 135 -8.26 -13.59 7.28
C GLN A 135 -7.89 -12.44 8.22
N VAL A 136 -8.01 -11.19 7.76
CA VAL A 136 -7.74 -10.00 8.59
C VAL A 136 -8.74 -9.90 9.75
N HIS A 137 -10.03 -10.23 9.52
CA HIS A 137 -11.03 -10.30 10.57
C HIS A 137 -10.61 -11.29 11.66
N TRP A 138 -10.22 -12.51 11.28
CA TRP A 138 -9.73 -13.51 12.22
C TRP A 138 -8.51 -13.02 12.99
N GLN A 139 -7.51 -12.43 12.33
CA GLN A 139 -6.32 -11.90 13.00
C GLN A 139 -6.65 -10.83 14.04
N LEU A 140 -7.55 -9.91 13.68
CA LEU A 140 -7.97 -8.84 14.57
C LEU A 140 -8.77 -9.39 15.76
N LEU A 141 -9.59 -10.42 15.54
CA LEU A 141 -10.34 -11.08 16.60
C LEU A 141 -9.41 -11.75 17.61
N GLN A 142 -8.40 -12.47 17.13
CA GLN A 142 -7.38 -13.10 17.97
C GLN A 142 -6.55 -12.06 18.74
N TYR A 143 -6.18 -10.96 18.10
CA TYR A 143 -5.50 -9.85 18.76
C TYR A 143 -6.35 -9.24 19.87
N HIS A 144 -7.63 -8.99 19.59
CA HIS A 144 -8.58 -8.46 20.56
C HIS A 144 -8.71 -9.43 21.75
N GLN A 145 -8.98 -10.71 21.52
CA GLN A 145 -9.13 -11.72 22.58
C GLN A 145 -7.87 -11.82 23.46
N ARG A 146 -6.68 -11.91 22.85
CA ARG A 146 -5.41 -12.07 23.58
C ARG A 146 -5.08 -10.89 24.48
N TYR A 147 -5.38 -9.67 24.04
CA TYR A 147 -4.96 -8.45 24.74
C TYR A 147 -6.11 -7.68 25.39
N ASN A 148 -7.35 -8.17 25.34
CA ASN A 148 -8.54 -7.48 25.83
C ASN A 148 -8.36 -6.92 27.25
N ALA A 149 -7.83 -7.74 28.17
CA ALA A 149 -7.61 -7.36 29.57
C ALA A 149 -6.55 -6.26 29.77
N CYS A 150 -5.63 -6.08 28.82
CA CYS A 150 -4.55 -5.10 28.90
C CYS A 150 -4.84 -3.84 28.07
N LEU A 151 -5.89 -3.84 27.24
CA LEU A 151 -6.24 -2.71 26.40
C LEU A 151 -7.08 -1.71 27.18
N SER A 152 -6.71 -0.44 27.11
CA SER A 152 -7.55 0.63 27.62
C SER A 152 -8.87 0.71 26.84
N ALA A 153 -9.94 1.16 27.49
CA ALA A 153 -11.25 1.33 26.84
C ALA A 153 -11.17 2.19 25.55
N LYS A 154 -10.26 3.18 25.53
CA LYS A 154 -9.96 4.03 24.38
C LYS A 154 -9.43 3.25 23.16
N ASN A 155 -8.73 2.15 23.37
CA ASN A 155 -8.20 1.29 22.30
C ASN A 155 -9.16 0.15 21.94
N VAL A 156 -9.97 -0.32 22.89
CA VAL A 156 -10.94 -1.40 22.67
C VAL A 156 -12.04 -0.98 21.69
N LEU A 157 -12.58 0.24 21.83
CA LEU A 157 -13.67 0.73 20.98
C LEU A 157 -13.29 0.75 19.48
N PRO A 158 -12.17 1.37 19.04
CA PRO A 158 -11.75 1.33 17.64
C PRO A 158 -11.51 -0.09 17.11
N ILE A 159 -10.99 -1.01 17.94
CA ILE A 159 -10.78 -2.41 17.54
C ILE A 159 -12.12 -3.12 17.30
N LYS A 160 -13.11 -2.92 18.17
CA LYS A 160 -14.46 -3.47 17.98
C LYS A 160 -15.15 -2.88 16.75
N GLN A 161 -14.98 -1.59 16.49
CA GLN A 161 -15.51 -0.94 15.29
C GLN A 161 -14.84 -1.49 14.01
N LEU A 162 -13.53 -1.77 14.03
CA LEU A 162 -12.85 -2.42 12.90
C LEU A 162 -13.35 -3.86 12.67
N LEU A 163 -13.58 -4.63 13.73
CA LEU A 163 -14.18 -5.97 13.63
C LEU A 163 -15.58 -5.92 13.01
N PHE A 164 -16.41 -4.96 13.46
CA PHE A 164 -17.72 -4.74 12.89
C PHE A 164 -17.65 -4.32 11.42
N PHE A 165 -16.78 -3.37 11.07
CA PHE A 165 -16.56 -2.94 9.69
C PHE A 165 -16.19 -4.12 8.78
N LEU A 166 -15.22 -4.95 9.19
CA LEU A 166 -14.83 -6.15 8.45
C LEU A 166 -15.99 -7.14 8.32
N SER A 167 -16.80 -7.31 9.38
CA SER A 167 -18.01 -8.15 9.33
C SER A 167 -19.04 -7.62 8.32
N CYS A 168 -19.21 -6.30 8.21
CA CYS A 168 -20.08 -5.69 7.20
C CYS A 168 -19.58 -5.94 5.78
N LEU A 169 -18.27 -5.84 5.53
CA LEU A 169 -17.69 -6.17 4.22
C LEU A 169 -17.84 -7.66 3.89
N MET A 170 -17.70 -8.55 4.88
CA MET A 170 -17.96 -9.98 4.69
C MET A 170 -19.43 -10.23 4.29
N LYS A 171 -20.38 -9.59 4.98
CA LYS A 171 -21.81 -9.67 4.64
C LYS A 171 -22.11 -9.14 3.24
N SER A 172 -21.49 -8.03 2.82
CA SER A 172 -21.71 -7.47 1.49
C SER A 172 -21.22 -8.40 0.37
N LEU A 173 -20.31 -9.33 0.66
CA LEU A 173 -19.87 -10.40 -0.24
C LEU A 173 -20.66 -11.72 -0.11
N GLY A 174 -21.72 -11.75 0.71
CA GLY A 174 -22.54 -12.96 0.92
C GLY A 174 -21.95 -13.95 1.93
N MET A 175 -20.97 -13.54 2.74
CA MET A 175 -20.41 -14.39 3.80
C MET A 175 -21.29 -14.31 5.05
N HIS A 176 -22.19 -15.28 5.22
CA HIS A 176 -23.16 -15.34 6.33
C HIS A 176 -22.82 -16.28 7.49
N GLY A 177 -21.94 -15.90 8.42
CA GLY A 177 -21.72 -16.69 9.65
C GLY A 177 -20.72 -16.07 10.60
N LYS A 178 -20.72 -16.53 11.86
CA LYS A 178 -19.66 -16.16 12.81
C LYS A 178 -18.37 -16.88 12.37
N PRO A 179 -17.25 -16.17 12.17
CA PRO A 179 -15.98 -16.83 11.87
C PRO A 179 -15.63 -17.77 13.03
N SER A 180 -15.43 -19.05 12.72
CA SER A 180 -15.11 -20.08 13.72
C SER A 180 -13.85 -19.70 14.50
N GLU A 181 -13.92 -19.82 15.83
CA GLU A 181 -12.83 -19.46 16.74
C GLU A 181 -11.62 -20.42 16.62
N HIS A 182 -11.83 -21.62 16.06
CA HIS A 182 -10.85 -22.71 16.08
C HIS A 182 -10.43 -23.27 14.71
N ASN A 183 -11.12 -22.94 13.60
CA ASN A 183 -10.78 -23.46 12.28
C ASN A 183 -10.79 -22.38 11.19
N HIS A 184 -9.81 -22.46 10.28
CA HIS A 184 -9.65 -21.58 9.11
C HIS A 184 -10.77 -21.75 8.07
N GLN A 185 -11.50 -22.86 8.15
CA GLN A 185 -12.71 -23.07 7.37
C GLN A 185 -13.85 -22.31 8.03
N VAL A 186 -14.04 -21.09 7.54
CA VAL A 186 -15.35 -20.46 7.56
C VAL A 186 -16.27 -21.40 6.77
N GLY A 187 -16.96 -22.29 7.48
CA GLY A 187 -18.00 -23.13 6.91
C GLY A 187 -19.14 -22.23 6.46
N LEU A 188 -19.05 -21.75 5.23
CA LEU A 188 -20.04 -20.91 4.56
C LEU A 188 -20.15 -21.33 3.11
N GLU A 189 -20.62 -22.55 2.91
CA GLU A 189 -21.23 -22.99 1.66
C GLU A 189 -22.70 -22.55 1.68
N VAL A 190 -22.93 -21.25 1.59
CA VAL A 190 -24.19 -20.75 1.05
C VAL A 190 -23.89 -20.37 -0.38
N GLU A 191 -24.34 -21.20 -1.32
CA GLU A 191 -24.27 -20.89 -2.75
C GLU A 191 -24.95 -19.56 -2.99
N CYS A 192 -24.15 -18.53 -3.27
CA CYS A 192 -24.65 -17.23 -3.66
C CYS A 192 -24.76 -17.20 -5.19
N LYS A 193 -25.87 -16.68 -5.72
CA LYS A 193 -25.92 -16.31 -7.14
C LYS A 193 -24.83 -15.27 -7.39
N GLY A 194 -24.04 -15.47 -8.43
CA GLY A 194 -23.07 -14.46 -8.88
C GLY A 194 -23.81 -13.14 -9.13
N ASP A 195 -23.31 -12.05 -8.56
CA ASP A 195 -23.94 -10.73 -8.61
C ASP A 195 -22.83 -9.67 -8.64
N GLU A 196 -22.94 -8.73 -9.56
CA GLU A 196 -22.01 -7.63 -9.73
C GLU A 196 -22.77 -6.32 -9.62
N LYS A 197 -22.37 -5.50 -8.65
CA LYS A 197 -23.03 -4.22 -8.37
C LYS A 197 -22.01 -3.13 -8.15
N MET A 198 -22.24 -1.98 -8.79
CA MET A 198 -21.42 -0.78 -8.61
C MET A 198 -22.17 0.25 -7.78
N TYR A 199 -21.47 0.83 -6.81
CA TYR A 199 -22.01 1.79 -5.85
C TYR A 199 -21.21 3.10 -5.89
N GLU A 200 -21.91 4.21 -5.63
CA GLU A 200 -21.28 5.40 -5.05
C GLU A 200 -20.72 5.05 -3.66
N CYS A 201 -19.69 5.76 -3.21
CA CYS A 201 -19.05 5.44 -1.94
C CYS A 201 -20.04 5.61 -0.79
N SER A 202 -20.77 6.72 -0.74
CA SER A 202 -21.78 6.99 0.29
C SER A 202 -22.89 5.93 0.31
N LYS A 203 -23.43 5.55 -0.86
CA LYS A 203 -24.46 4.50 -0.98
C LYS A 203 -23.95 3.14 -0.51
N PHE A 204 -22.69 2.81 -0.81
CA PHE A 204 -22.08 1.57 -0.32
C PHE A 204 -22.01 1.51 1.21
N TRP A 205 -21.73 2.63 1.88
CA TRP A 205 -21.66 2.66 3.35
C TRP A 205 -23.00 2.30 4.00
N VAL A 206 -24.08 2.84 3.43
CA VAL A 206 -25.46 2.58 3.89
C VAL A 206 -25.85 1.13 3.62
N GLU A 207 -25.64 0.65 2.39
CA GLU A 207 -25.99 -0.73 1.99
C GLU A 207 -25.23 -1.78 2.82
N ALA A 208 -23.94 -1.53 3.08
CA ALA A 208 -23.13 -2.42 3.91
C ALA A 208 -23.36 -2.22 5.42
N GLY A 209 -24.07 -1.16 5.83
CA GLY A 209 -24.47 -0.91 7.22
C GLY A 209 -23.34 -0.45 8.15
N PHE A 210 -22.38 0.34 7.65
CA PHE A 210 -21.29 0.92 8.46
C PHE A 210 -21.20 2.46 8.38
N ASP A 211 -22.24 3.11 7.88
CA ASP A 211 -22.42 4.57 7.78
C ASP A 211 -22.16 5.34 9.09
N HIS A 212 -22.51 4.76 10.23
CA HIS A 212 -22.31 5.34 11.56
C HIS A 212 -20.87 5.23 12.09
N ILE A 213 -19.97 4.58 11.37
CA ILE A 213 -18.57 4.42 11.76
C ILE A 213 -17.72 5.56 11.21
N ASN A 214 -16.97 6.22 12.11
CA ASN A 214 -15.98 7.20 11.70
C ASN A 214 -14.72 6.51 11.13
N ILE A 215 -14.73 6.27 9.81
CA ILE A 215 -13.61 5.64 9.09
C ILE A 215 -12.31 6.46 9.24
N HIS A 216 -12.38 7.79 9.30
CA HIS A 216 -11.20 8.64 9.46
C HIS A 216 -10.48 8.36 10.79
N ALA A 217 -11.24 8.29 11.89
CA ALA A 217 -10.70 7.97 13.21
C ALA A 217 -10.10 6.56 13.26
N LEU A 218 -10.70 5.58 12.56
CA LEU A 218 -10.17 4.21 12.51
C LEU A 218 -8.86 4.11 11.74
N VAL A 219 -8.73 4.80 10.61
CA VAL A 219 -7.47 4.85 9.85
C VAL A 219 -6.37 5.49 10.69
N GLU A 220 -6.66 6.62 11.33
CA GLU A 220 -5.71 7.32 12.20
C GLU A 220 -5.29 6.46 13.41
N PHE A 221 -6.23 5.75 14.03
CA PHE A 221 -5.96 4.80 15.11
C PHE A 221 -5.01 3.68 14.66
N CYS A 222 -5.26 3.08 13.49
CA CYS A 222 -4.42 2.01 12.95
C CYS A 222 -2.97 2.47 12.70
N GLU A 223 -2.80 3.69 12.19
CA GLU A 223 -1.49 4.30 11.93
C GLU A 223 -0.74 4.62 13.24
N LYS A 224 -1.40 5.33 14.17
CA LYS A 224 -0.82 5.71 15.47
C LYS A 224 -0.39 4.50 16.28
N THR A 225 -1.23 3.47 16.32
CA THR A 225 -0.97 2.26 17.11
C THR A 225 -0.11 1.23 16.38
N LYS A 226 0.22 1.45 15.11
CA LYS A 226 0.93 0.50 14.25
C LYS A 226 0.24 -0.88 14.28
N LEU A 227 -1.10 -0.86 14.19
CA LEU A 227 -1.93 -2.07 14.27
C LEU A 227 -1.60 -3.09 13.18
N PRO A 228 -1.40 -2.71 11.90
CA PRO A 228 -1.00 -3.67 10.88
C PRO A 228 0.24 -4.48 11.28
N GLN A 229 1.26 -3.83 11.85
CA GLN A 229 2.48 -4.51 12.28
C GLN A 229 2.26 -5.43 13.47
N LYS A 230 1.27 -5.15 14.33
CA LYS A 230 0.92 -6.01 15.47
C LYS A 230 0.18 -7.27 15.03
N LEU A 231 -0.65 -7.17 13.99
CA LEU A 231 -1.44 -8.29 13.47
C LEU A 231 -0.61 -9.30 12.68
N LEU A 232 0.55 -8.91 12.13
CA LEU A 232 1.44 -9.82 11.39
C LEU A 232 1.88 -11.06 12.20
N ASN A 233 1.91 -10.94 13.53
CA ASN A 233 2.29 -12.04 14.43
C ASN A 233 1.16 -13.05 14.65
N PHE A 234 -0.06 -12.73 14.24
CA PHE A 234 -1.21 -13.62 14.29
C PHE A 234 -1.30 -14.35 12.97
N LYS A 235 -0.49 -15.39 12.82
CA LYS A 235 -0.60 -16.31 11.70
C LYS A 235 -1.48 -17.48 12.12
N PRO A 236 -2.36 -17.98 11.23
CA PRO A 236 -2.97 -19.28 11.49
C PRO A 236 -1.86 -20.30 11.68
N VAL A 237 -2.05 -21.26 12.58
CA VAL A 237 -1.22 -22.46 12.63
C VAL A 237 -1.50 -23.21 11.32
N THR A 238 -0.73 -22.94 10.28
CA THR A 238 -0.71 -23.81 9.12
C THR A 238 -0.11 -25.11 9.59
N ALA A 239 -0.95 -26.13 9.77
CA ALA A 239 -0.49 -27.50 9.60
C ALA A 239 0.27 -27.53 8.26
N GLU A 240 1.50 -28.03 8.28
CA GLU A 240 2.20 -28.42 7.07
C GLU A 240 1.36 -29.50 6.39
N VAL A 241 0.44 -29.10 5.51
CA VAL A 241 -0.25 -30.06 4.65
C VAL A 241 0.73 -30.38 3.53
N THR A 242 1.46 -31.47 3.69
CA THR A 242 2.07 -32.19 2.57
C THR A 242 0.96 -32.47 1.55
N PRO A 243 1.07 -31.98 0.30
CA PRO A 243 -0.02 -32.13 -0.65
C PRO A 243 -0.16 -33.59 -1.05
N ILE A 244 -1.25 -34.22 -0.59
CA ILE A 244 -1.67 -35.54 -1.06
C ILE A 244 -2.08 -35.40 -2.53
N GLY A 245 -1.55 -36.29 -3.37
CA GLY A 245 -1.49 -36.17 -4.84
C GLY A 245 -2.83 -35.97 -5.58
N ALA A 246 -3.97 -36.14 -4.92
CA ALA A 246 -5.29 -35.94 -5.54
C ALA A 246 -5.62 -34.45 -5.83
N PHE A 247 -5.04 -33.50 -5.08
CA PHE A 247 -5.31 -32.06 -5.30
C PHE A 247 -4.53 -31.48 -6.49
N LYS A 248 -3.39 -32.08 -6.86
CA LYS A 248 -2.63 -31.72 -8.08
C LYS A 248 -3.43 -31.98 -9.35
N THR A 249 -4.20 -33.07 -9.37
CA THR A 249 -5.03 -33.46 -10.52
C THR A 249 -6.25 -32.55 -10.68
N PHE A 250 -6.74 -31.95 -9.59
CA PHE A 250 -7.85 -31.00 -9.62
C PHE A 250 -7.41 -29.61 -10.12
N ILE A 251 -6.25 -29.11 -9.67
CA ILE A 251 -5.66 -27.85 -10.17
C ILE A 251 -5.31 -27.95 -11.67
N GLY A 252 -4.84 -29.11 -12.14
CA GLY A 252 -4.56 -29.34 -13.55
C GLY A 252 -5.80 -29.30 -14.46
N LYS A 253 -6.99 -29.60 -13.93
CA LYS A 253 -8.25 -29.54 -14.69
C LYS A 253 -8.90 -28.16 -14.72
N LEU A 254 -8.62 -27.29 -13.74
CA LEU A 254 -9.10 -25.89 -13.71
C LEU A 254 -8.36 -24.97 -14.70
N GLN A 255 -7.23 -25.41 -15.26
CA GLN A 255 -6.45 -24.63 -16.22
C GLN A 255 -6.99 -24.69 -17.67
N SER A 256 -8.01 -25.51 -17.95
CA SER A 256 -8.58 -25.61 -19.32
C SER A 256 -9.74 -24.67 -19.60
N ASP A 257 -10.36 -24.05 -18.59
CA ASP A 257 -11.44 -23.09 -18.81
C ASP A 257 -10.94 -21.65 -18.70
N ARG A 258 -10.93 -20.96 -19.84
CA ARG A 258 -10.57 -19.55 -20.01
C ARG A 258 -11.53 -18.67 -19.19
N VAL A 259 -11.21 -18.43 -17.93
CA VAL A 259 -11.81 -17.34 -17.14
C VAL A 259 -11.21 -16.02 -17.62
N GLN A 260 -12.09 -15.11 -18.04
CA GLN A 260 -11.80 -13.74 -18.45
C GLN A 260 -10.84 -13.04 -17.48
N LYS A 261 -9.85 -12.37 -18.08
CA LYS A 261 -8.61 -11.85 -17.49
C LYS A 261 -8.79 -10.46 -16.89
N ASP A 262 -9.98 -10.12 -16.39
CA ASP A 262 -10.32 -8.73 -16.03
C ASP A 262 -10.04 -8.36 -14.56
N CYS A 263 -9.53 -9.31 -13.76
CA CYS A 263 -9.01 -9.06 -12.41
C CYS A 263 -7.79 -9.92 -12.05
N ALA A 264 -6.98 -10.33 -13.04
CA ALA A 264 -5.66 -10.85 -12.71
C ALA A 264 -4.81 -9.67 -12.18
N PRO A 265 -4.26 -9.77 -10.96
CA PRO A 265 -3.48 -8.69 -10.38
C PRO A 265 -2.26 -8.40 -11.25
N ILE A 266 -1.89 -7.12 -11.35
CA ILE A 266 -0.49 -6.76 -11.60
C ILE A 266 0.31 -7.42 -10.47
N GLY A 267 0.98 -8.52 -10.79
CA GLY A 267 1.79 -9.31 -9.86
C GLY A 267 1.07 -10.50 -9.23
N GLU A 268 0.95 -11.61 -9.96
CA GLU A 268 0.82 -12.97 -9.38
C GLU A 268 2.13 -13.44 -8.68
N THR A 269 3.05 -12.53 -8.39
CA THR A 269 4.35 -12.81 -7.77
C THR A 269 4.70 -11.72 -6.76
N ASP A 270 4.01 -11.65 -5.60
CA ASP A 270 4.56 -11.09 -4.34
C ASP A 270 3.53 -11.07 -3.17
N TRP A 271 2.70 -12.11 -3.00
CA TRP A 271 1.83 -12.20 -1.81
C TRP A 271 2.65 -12.57 -0.56
N LYS A 272 3.13 -11.58 0.18
CA LYS A 272 3.75 -11.73 1.50
C LYS A 272 2.72 -11.59 2.63
N GLY A 273 1.84 -12.57 2.73
CA GLY A 273 1.06 -12.85 3.93
C GLY A 273 -0.11 -11.89 4.26
N PRO A 274 -0.90 -12.21 5.29
CA PRO A 274 -2.03 -11.41 5.71
C PRO A 274 -1.60 -10.07 6.29
N SER A 275 -2.06 -8.99 5.66
CA SER A 275 -1.80 -7.64 6.10
C SER A 275 -3.11 -6.87 6.18
N LEU A 276 -3.28 -6.09 7.24
CA LEU A 276 -4.36 -5.10 7.35
C LEU A 276 -4.19 -3.94 6.34
N MET A 277 -3.02 -3.84 5.69
CA MET A 277 -2.70 -2.72 4.79
C MET A 277 -3.66 -2.55 3.59
N PRO A 278 -4.04 -3.60 2.82
CA PRO A 278 -4.99 -3.45 1.72
C PRO A 278 -6.36 -2.98 2.19
N ILE A 279 -6.82 -3.45 3.36
CA ILE A 279 -8.07 -2.99 3.98
C ILE A 279 -7.96 -1.51 4.36
N LEU A 280 -6.83 -1.08 4.95
CA LEU A 280 -6.62 0.33 5.28
C LEU A 280 -6.58 1.22 4.03
N GLU A 281 -5.96 0.76 2.94
CA GLU A 281 -5.97 1.51 1.69
C GLU A 281 -7.39 1.60 1.11
N PHE A 282 -8.16 0.51 1.15
CA PHE A 282 -9.58 0.53 0.78
C PHE A 282 -10.38 1.51 1.65
N MET A 283 -10.18 1.52 2.98
CA MET A 283 -10.79 2.50 3.88
C MET A 283 -10.39 3.94 3.54
N ARG A 284 -9.17 4.19 3.07
CA ARG A 284 -8.75 5.52 2.60
C ARG A 284 -9.48 5.90 1.31
N CYS A 285 -9.59 4.98 0.35
CA CYS A 285 -10.30 5.22 -0.90
C CYS A 285 -11.79 5.50 -0.69
N LEU A 286 -12.43 4.81 0.27
CA LEU A 286 -13.82 5.08 0.64
C LEU A 286 -14.07 6.52 1.12
N ARG A 287 -13.03 7.25 1.58
CA ARG A 287 -13.14 8.65 2.03
C ARG A 287 -13.13 9.66 0.88
N ASN A 288 -12.85 9.24 -0.35
CA ASN A 288 -12.88 10.13 -1.50
C ASN A 288 -14.32 10.56 -1.82
N SER A 289 -14.47 11.67 -2.57
CA SER A 289 -15.79 12.14 -3.00
C SER A 289 -16.50 11.11 -3.87
N ASP A 290 -17.84 11.08 -3.83
CA ASP A 290 -18.65 10.28 -4.75
C ASP A 290 -18.48 10.70 -6.21
N GLN A 291 -17.87 11.86 -6.49
CA GLN A 291 -17.50 12.25 -7.85
C GLN A 291 -16.21 11.59 -8.32
N ASP A 292 -15.33 11.20 -7.38
CA ASP A 292 -13.97 10.78 -7.69
C ASP A 292 -13.84 9.28 -7.89
N GLY A 293 -14.74 8.46 -7.33
CA GLY A 293 -14.66 7.01 -7.48
C GLY A 293 -15.94 6.23 -7.22
N ARG A 294 -15.89 4.93 -7.48
CA ARG A 294 -16.98 3.96 -7.27
C ARG A 294 -16.46 2.72 -6.57
N VAL A 295 -17.35 2.01 -5.89
CA VAL A 295 -17.07 0.70 -5.30
C VAL A 295 -17.78 -0.36 -6.12
N LEU A 296 -17.02 -1.25 -6.73
CA LEU A 296 -17.51 -2.45 -7.38
C LEU A 296 -17.54 -3.60 -6.37
N CYS A 297 -18.70 -4.21 -6.17
CA CYS A 297 -18.90 -5.39 -5.35
C CYS A 297 -19.24 -6.57 -6.25
N VAL A 298 -18.36 -7.58 -6.26
CA VAL A 298 -18.55 -8.81 -7.04
C VAL A 298 -18.70 -9.98 -6.08
N LYS A 299 -19.90 -10.54 -6.05
CA LYS A 299 -20.21 -11.81 -5.39
C LYS A 299 -19.96 -12.94 -6.38
N LYS A 300 -19.23 -13.95 -5.93
CA LYS A 300 -19.05 -15.21 -6.68
C LYS A 300 -19.81 -16.33 -5.98
N VAL A 301 -19.96 -17.46 -6.68
CA VAL A 301 -20.59 -18.68 -6.15
C VAL A 301 -19.96 -19.08 -4.83
N LEU A 302 -18.63 -19.04 -4.75
CA LEU A 302 -17.89 -19.16 -3.51
C LEU A 302 -17.64 -17.75 -2.93
N PRO A 303 -18.20 -17.41 -1.75
CA PRO A 303 -18.07 -16.06 -1.18
C PRO A 303 -16.62 -15.62 -0.91
N SER A 304 -15.71 -16.55 -0.61
CA SER A 304 -14.29 -16.26 -0.41
C SER A 304 -13.56 -15.79 -1.69
N GLY A 305 -14.12 -16.13 -2.86
CA GLY A 305 -13.67 -15.68 -4.18
C GLY A 305 -14.34 -14.39 -4.67
N GLY A 306 -15.32 -13.86 -3.93
CA GLY A 306 -15.86 -12.52 -4.16
C GLY A 306 -14.84 -11.43 -3.81
N TYR A 307 -15.02 -10.22 -4.33
CA TYR A 307 -14.11 -9.11 -4.08
C TYR A 307 -14.83 -7.75 -4.10
N LEU A 308 -14.23 -6.79 -3.40
CA LEU A 308 -14.59 -5.38 -3.46
C LEU A 308 -13.45 -4.64 -4.14
N LYS A 309 -13.76 -3.84 -5.16
CA LYS A 309 -12.78 -3.04 -5.90
C LYS A 309 -13.20 -1.59 -5.89
N TYR A 310 -12.38 -0.71 -5.32
CA TYR A 310 -12.54 0.72 -5.50
C TYR A 310 -11.92 1.13 -6.83
N LEU A 311 -12.69 1.85 -7.64
CA LEU A 311 -12.29 2.39 -8.93
C LEU A 311 -12.21 3.92 -8.82
N LEU A 312 -11.04 4.47 -9.14
CA LEU A 312 -10.90 5.91 -9.33
C LEU A 312 -11.45 6.29 -10.71
N LEU A 313 -12.43 7.19 -10.75
CA LEU A 313 -13.03 7.70 -11.98
C LEU A 313 -12.47 9.06 -12.40
N ASN A 314 -12.01 9.87 -11.45
CA ASN A 314 -11.49 11.21 -11.71
C ASN A 314 -10.01 11.34 -11.30
N PRO A 315 -9.05 11.07 -12.22
CA PRO A 315 -7.63 11.21 -11.93
C PRO A 315 -7.20 12.68 -11.70
N GLY A 316 -7.92 13.65 -12.29
CA GLY A 316 -7.59 15.07 -12.19
C GLY A 316 -7.65 15.62 -10.76
N ALA A 317 -8.56 15.11 -9.92
CA ALA A 317 -8.66 15.50 -8.51
C ALA A 317 -7.34 15.24 -7.75
N LEU A 318 -6.66 14.14 -8.06
CA LEU A 318 -5.37 13.76 -7.47
C LEU A 318 -4.19 14.54 -8.07
N PHE A 319 -4.38 15.13 -9.26
CA PHE A 319 -3.36 15.88 -9.97
C PHE A 319 -3.35 17.38 -9.61
N LYS A 320 -4.28 17.83 -8.76
CA LYS A 320 -4.40 19.23 -8.35
C LYS A 320 -3.12 19.80 -7.70
N ASP A 321 -2.44 19.02 -6.86
CA ASP A 321 -1.17 19.43 -6.23
C ASP A 321 -0.09 19.67 -7.30
N PHE A 322 -0.10 18.88 -8.38
CA PHE A 322 0.85 19.00 -9.50
C PHE A 322 0.58 20.22 -10.39
N VAL A 323 -0.65 20.74 -10.44
CA VAL A 323 -0.94 21.95 -11.21
C VAL A 323 -0.60 23.23 -10.43
N ASN A 324 -0.71 23.19 -9.10
CA ASN A 324 -0.65 24.38 -8.26
C ASN A 324 0.70 24.60 -7.57
N GLU A 325 1.39 23.54 -7.14
CA GLU A 325 2.64 23.66 -6.38
C GLU A 325 3.91 23.88 -7.23
N PRO A 326 4.16 23.13 -8.31
CA PRO A 326 5.40 23.25 -9.08
C PRO A 326 5.42 24.50 -9.96
N ARG A 327 6.63 24.90 -10.37
CA ARG A 327 6.84 26.01 -11.31
C ARG A 327 6.27 25.68 -12.69
N ALA A 328 6.46 24.43 -13.11
CA ALA A 328 5.98 23.91 -14.38
C ALA A 328 5.85 22.39 -14.30
N VAL A 329 4.88 21.86 -15.04
CA VAL A 329 4.77 20.43 -15.33
C VAL A 329 4.91 20.27 -16.84
N ILE A 330 5.91 19.51 -17.24
CA ILE A 330 6.19 19.15 -18.63
C ILE A 330 5.76 17.69 -18.79
N VAL A 331 4.94 17.44 -19.79
CA VAL A 331 4.40 16.13 -20.12
C VAL A 331 4.92 15.79 -21.50
N ALA A 332 5.78 14.78 -21.59
CA ALA A 332 6.40 14.31 -22.81
C ALA A 332 5.96 12.88 -23.10
N GLY A 333 5.83 12.52 -24.37
CA GLY A 333 5.52 11.15 -24.79
C GLY A 333 5.47 11.03 -26.31
N GLY A 334 5.91 9.89 -26.84
CA GLY A 334 6.00 9.67 -28.29
C GLY A 334 4.64 9.62 -29.02
N THR A 335 3.56 9.32 -28.29
CA THR A 335 2.22 9.02 -28.84
C THR A 335 1.10 9.81 -28.15
N MET A 336 1.34 11.09 -27.87
CA MET A 336 0.37 11.93 -27.15
C MET A 336 -0.85 12.37 -27.98
N GLN A 337 -0.87 12.17 -29.31
CA GLN A 337 -2.00 12.60 -30.15
C GLN A 337 -3.04 11.47 -30.32
N PRO A 338 -4.35 11.75 -30.16
CA PRO A 338 -4.96 13.03 -29.78
C PRO A 338 -4.85 13.33 -28.27
N ASN A 339 -4.48 14.57 -27.89
CA ASN A 339 -4.26 14.95 -26.48
C ASN A 339 -5.42 15.72 -25.83
N SER A 340 -6.54 15.91 -26.52
CA SER A 340 -7.67 16.70 -26.03
C SER A 340 -8.28 16.11 -24.75
N GLU A 341 -8.55 14.81 -24.77
CA GLU A 341 -9.06 14.05 -23.63
C GLU A 341 -8.08 14.08 -22.46
N PHE A 342 -6.81 13.80 -22.74
CA PHE A 342 -5.73 13.84 -21.75
C PHE A 342 -5.65 15.22 -21.06
N ARG A 343 -5.68 16.30 -21.84
CA ARG A 343 -5.64 17.67 -21.31
C ARG A 343 -6.84 17.95 -20.42
N PHE A 344 -8.04 17.56 -20.85
CA PHE A 344 -9.26 17.80 -20.09
C PHE A 344 -9.29 16.99 -18.78
N GLN A 345 -9.05 15.69 -18.85
CA GLN A 345 -9.12 14.79 -17.70
C GLN A 345 -8.02 15.03 -16.66
N LEU A 346 -6.82 15.43 -17.11
CA LEU A 346 -5.70 15.65 -16.18
C LEU A 346 -5.63 17.11 -15.71
N PHE A 347 -5.50 18.06 -16.64
CA PHE A 347 -5.26 19.46 -16.31
C PHE A 347 -6.55 20.26 -16.11
N GLY A 348 -7.55 20.04 -16.97
CA GLY A 348 -8.85 20.70 -16.85
C GLY A 348 -9.55 20.34 -15.55
N ALA A 349 -9.67 19.04 -15.26
CA ALA A 349 -10.27 18.54 -14.01
C ALA A 349 -9.46 18.91 -12.76
N ALA A 350 -8.15 19.10 -12.87
CA ALA A 350 -7.31 19.63 -11.79
C ALA A 350 -7.47 21.16 -11.56
N GLY A 351 -8.24 21.85 -12.42
CA GLY A 351 -8.53 23.29 -12.32
C GLY A 351 -7.53 24.20 -13.04
N SER A 352 -6.73 23.67 -13.97
CA SER A 352 -5.83 24.49 -14.80
C SER A 352 -6.61 25.30 -15.83
N ALA A 353 -6.37 26.60 -15.91
CA ALA A 353 -6.91 27.44 -16.98
C ALA A 353 -6.29 27.03 -18.33
N GLN A 354 -7.09 27.01 -19.39
CA GLN A 354 -6.63 26.63 -20.72
C GLN A 354 -5.47 27.51 -21.23
N SER A 355 -5.43 28.78 -20.82
CA SER A 355 -4.34 29.72 -21.14
C SER A 355 -2.98 29.33 -20.55
N ARG A 356 -2.95 28.49 -19.50
CA ARG A 356 -1.70 27.98 -18.90
C ARG A 356 -1.19 26.71 -19.59
N ILE A 357 -1.97 26.11 -20.48
CA ILE A 357 -1.63 24.85 -21.14
C ILE A 357 -1.07 25.17 -22.53
N MET A 358 0.25 25.06 -22.66
CA MET A 358 0.94 25.21 -23.94
C MET A 358 1.26 23.84 -24.53
N THR A 359 1.42 23.76 -25.84
CA THR A 359 1.87 22.54 -26.51
C THR A 359 2.89 22.90 -27.55
N PHE A 360 3.95 22.12 -27.52
CA PHE A 360 5.09 22.20 -28.42
C PHE A 360 5.07 20.89 -29.21
N SER A 361 5.15 20.98 -30.53
CA SER A 361 5.12 19.85 -31.46
C SER A 361 6.38 19.83 -32.29
#